data_AF-A0A6N2BB45-F1
#
_entry.id   AF-A0A6N2BB45-F1
#
_cell.length_a   1.000
_cell.length_b   1.000
_cell.length_c   1.000
_cell.angle_alpha   90.00
_cell.angle_beta   90.00
_cell.angle_gamma   90.00
#
_symmetry.space_group_name_H-M   'P 1'
#
loop_
_entity.id
_entity.type
_entity.pdbx_description
1 polymer ?
#
loop_
_entity_poly.entity_id
_entity_poly.type
_entity_poly.pdbx_seq_one_letter_code
_entity_poly.pdbx_strand_id
1 'polypeptide(L)' 'MAKRLARGGRRDEVPSRSILTRAVDSVFDFVRLAEFEILFVFFFVVAYVIFKDLTSRPEYNEILVKKPDWWPY' A
#
# COMPACT_ATOMS: atom_id res chain seq x y z
N MET A 1 -36.77 -16.04 -55.23
CA MET A 1 -36.90 -16.40 -53.80
C MET A 1 -35.74 -17.32 -53.45
N ALA A 2 -34.94 -17.20 -52.39
CA ALA A 2 -35.07 -16.46 -51.13
C ALA A 2 -33.67 -16.08 -50.60
N LYS A 3 -33.57 -14.87 -50.02
CA LYS A 3 -32.47 -14.42 -49.15
C LYS A 3 -32.37 -15.35 -47.94
N ARG A 4 -31.22 -16.00 -47.72
CA ARG A 4 -30.82 -16.40 -46.36
C ARG A 4 -29.81 -15.39 -45.84
N LEU A 5 -30.35 -14.54 -44.99
CA LEU A 5 -29.71 -13.48 -44.23
C LEU A 5 -28.49 -13.99 -43.48
N ALA A 6 -27.40 -13.24 -43.61
CA ALA A 6 -26.40 -13.13 -42.57
C ALA A 6 -27.10 -12.79 -41.25
N ARG A 7 -26.97 -13.64 -40.23
CA ARG A 7 -27.31 -13.28 -38.85
C ARG A 7 -26.74 -14.29 -37.86
N GLY A 8 -25.89 -13.78 -36.97
CA GLY A 8 -25.67 -14.39 -35.67
C GLY A 8 -24.23 -14.82 -35.38
N GLY A 9 -23.28 -13.90 -35.50
CA GLY A 9 -22.12 -13.96 -34.61
C GLY A 9 -22.61 -13.86 -33.17
N ARG A 10 -22.79 -15.01 -32.52
CA ARG A 10 -23.01 -15.06 -31.08
C ARG A 10 -21.62 -14.95 -30.45
N ARG A 11 -21.22 -13.69 -30.29
CA ARG A 11 -20.08 -13.26 -29.49
C ARG A 11 -20.03 -14.09 -28.22
N ASP A 12 -18.90 -14.76 -28.04
CA ASP A 12 -18.20 -14.90 -26.77
C ASP A 12 -19.12 -14.91 -25.55
N GLU A 13 -19.49 -16.11 -25.11
CA GLU A 13 -19.82 -16.35 -23.71
C GLU A 13 -18.54 -16.10 -22.89
N VAL A 14 -18.14 -14.84 -22.77
CA VAL A 14 -17.21 -14.40 -21.76
C VAL A 14 -17.89 -14.74 -20.44
N PRO A 15 -17.34 -15.64 -19.60
CA PRO A 15 -17.85 -15.83 -18.26
C PRO A 15 -17.79 -14.45 -17.64
N SER A 16 -18.94 -13.82 -17.44
CA SER A 16 -19.01 -12.48 -16.90
C SER A 16 -18.52 -12.61 -15.47
N ARG A 17 -17.20 -12.41 -15.26
CA ARG A 17 -16.60 -12.33 -13.93
C ARG A 17 -17.53 -11.44 -13.13
N SER A 18 -17.93 -11.92 -11.94
CA SER A 18 -18.87 -11.17 -11.12
C SER A 18 -18.35 -9.74 -10.96
N ILE A 19 -19.25 -8.76 -10.97
CA ILE A 19 -18.89 -7.34 -10.79
C ILE A 19 -18.04 -7.16 -9.52
N LEU A 20 -18.31 -7.97 -8.49
CA LEU A 20 -17.53 -8.03 -7.26
C LEU A 20 -16.08 -8.48 -7.49
N THR A 21 -15.86 -9.54 -8.26
CA THR A 21 -14.51 -10.03 -8.58
C THR A 21 -13.71 -8.96 -9.32
N ARG A 22 -14.32 -8.27 -10.28
CA ARG A 22 -13.66 -7.21 -11.04
C ARG A 22 -13.35 -5.97 -10.18
N ALA A 23 -14.22 -5.66 -9.22
CA ALA A 23 -13.98 -4.58 -8.26
C ALA A 23 -12.83 -4.93 -7.31
N VAL A 24 -12.77 -6.17 -6.80
CA VAL A 24 -11.68 -6.65 -5.94
C VAL A 24 -10.35 -6.64 -6.71
N ASP A 25 -10.32 -7.17 -7.93
CA ASP A 25 -9.13 -7.16 -8.79
C ASP A 25 -8.62 -5.71 -8.99
N SER A 26 -9.51 -4.75 -9.22
CA SER A 26 -9.15 -3.33 -9.38
C SER A 26 -8.56 -2.70 -8.12
N VAL A 27 -9.02 -3.10 -6.93
CA VAL A 27 -8.46 -2.60 -5.65
C VAL A 27 -7.06 -3.16 -5.45
N PHE A 28 -6.84 -4.45 -5.75
CA PHE A 28 -5.51 -5.05 -5.69
C PHE A 28 -4.54 -4.38 -6.66
N ASP A 29 -4.96 -4.11 -7.90
CA ASP A 29 -4.14 -3.42 -8.89
C ASP A 29 -3.78 -1.99 -8.43
N PHE A 30 -4.74 -1.28 -7.82
CA PHE A 30 -4.52 0.05 -7.27
C PHE A 30 -3.53 0.03 -6.09
N VAL A 31 -3.71 -0.88 -5.13
CA VAL A 31 -2.79 -1.03 -3.99
C VAL A 31 -1.39 -1.41 -4.46
N ARG A 32 -1.29 -2.25 -5.50
CA ARG A 32 -0.01 -2.63 -6.10
C ARG A 32 0.67 -1.48 -6.84
N LEU A 33 -0.10 -0.63 -7.52
CA LEU A 33 0.42 0.61 -8.10
C LEU A 33 0.92 1.58 -7.02
N ALA A 34 0.19 1.69 -5.91
CA ALA A 34 0.51 2.55 -4.78
C ALA A 34 1.42 1.90 -3.73
N GLU A 35 1.99 0.72 -4.01
CA GLU A 35 2.73 -0.10 -3.05
C GLU A 35 3.85 0.70 -2.37
N PHE A 36 4.66 1.39 -3.17
CA PHE A 36 5.78 2.19 -2.67
C PHE A 36 5.33 3.39 -1.84
N GLU A 37 4.24 4.06 -2.20
CA GLU A 37 3.74 5.23 -1.49
C GLU A 37 3.14 4.85 -0.13
N ILE A 38 2.34 3.78 -0.10
CA ILE A 38 1.75 3.26 1.13
C ILE A 38 2.86 2.79 2.08
N LEU A 39 3.83 2.03 1.59
CA LEU A 39 4.97 1.59 2.40
C LEU A 39 5.82 2.76 2.88
N PHE A 40 6.02 3.79 2.05
CA PHE A 40 6.74 4.99 2.43
C PHE A 40 6.05 5.72 3.59
N VAL A 41 4.75 6.04 3.45
CA VAL A 41 4.00 6.71 4.53
C VAL A 41 3.92 5.83 5.77
N PHE A 42 3.65 4.53 5.60
CA PHE A 42 3.61 3.58 6.72
C PHE A 42 4.95 3.52 7.45
N PHE A 43 6.07 3.52 6.74
CA PHE A 43 7.40 3.59 7.32
C PHE A 43 7.58 4.85 8.18
N PHE A 44 7.15 6.02 7.72
CA PHE A 44 7.19 7.25 8.53
C PHE A 44 6.28 7.18 9.75
N VAL A 45 5.08 6.60 9.63
CA VAL A 45 4.17 6.42 10.78
C VAL A 45 4.81 5.50 11.83
N VAL A 46 5.36 4.36 11.42
CA VAL A 46 6.04 3.42 12.32
C VAL A 46 7.26 4.08 12.96
N ALA A 47 8.11 4.72 12.16
CA ALA A 47 9.27 5.45 12.66
C ALA A 47 8.86 6.54 13.66
N TYR A 48 7.84 7.35 13.35
CA TYR A 48 7.31 8.37 14.25
C TYR A 48 6.84 7.79 15.58
N VAL A 49 6.11 6.67 15.57
CA VAL A 49 5.67 5.99 16.79
C VAL A 49 6.87 5.50 17.61
N ILE A 50 7.87 4.89 16.97
CA ILE A 50 9.08 4.41 17.64
C ILE A 50 9.87 5.59 18.25
N PHE A 51 10.11 6.64 17.48
CA PHE A 51 10.82 7.83 17.96
C PHE A 51 10.07 8.50 19.11
N LYS A 52 8.74 8.60 19.02
CA LYS A 52 7.90 9.11 20.10
C LYS A 52 8.05 8.26 21.36
N ASP A 53 8.00 6.93 21.24
CA ASP A 53 8.19 6.04 22.39
C ASP A 53 9.57 6.20 23.02
N LEU A 54 10.64 6.20 22.20
CA LEU A 54 12.02 6.37 22.66
C LEU A 54 12.26 7.72 23.35
N THR A 55 11.75 8.82 22.77
CA THR A 55 11.95 10.18 23.31
C THR A 55 11.06 10.50 24.51
N SER A 56 9.95 9.77 24.69
CA SER A 56 9.08 9.92 25.86
C SER A 56 9.68 9.38 27.16
N ARG A 57 10.72 8.54 27.06
CA ARG A 57 11.37 7.92 28.21
C ARG A 57 12.60 8.73 28.62
N PRO A 58 12.64 9.29 29.83
CA PRO A 58 13.74 10.14 30.27
C PRO A 58 15.08 9.38 30.28
N GLU A 59 15.10 8.07 30.51
CA GLU A 59 16.36 7.29 30.54
C GLU A 59 17.07 7.21 29.18
N TYR A 60 16.33 7.20 28.05
CA TYR A 60 16.92 7.16 26.71
C TYR A 60 17.33 8.55 26.22
N ASN A 61 16.67 9.59 26.72
CA ASN A 61 17.04 10.98 26.43
C ASN A 61 18.43 11.30 26.98
N GLU A 62 18.84 10.64 28.07
CA GLU A 62 20.19 10.79 28.63
C GLU A 62 21.30 10.26 27.71
N ILE A 63 21.03 9.32 26.80
CA ILE A 63 22.06 8.83 25.84
C ILE A 63 22.43 9.92 24.83
N LEU A 64 21.50 10.82 24.52
CA LEU A 64 21.71 11.95 23.60
C LEU A 64 22.12 13.23 24.34
N VAL A 65 21.92 13.29 25.66
CA VAL A 65 22.19 14.47 26.50
C VAL A 65 23.47 14.34 27.33
N LYS A 66 23.82 13.16 27.83
CA LYS A 66 25.08 12.94 28.54
C LYS A 66 26.21 12.73 27.55
N LYS A 67 27.06 13.74 27.47
CA LYS A 67 28.41 13.59 26.90
C LYS A 67 29.13 12.49 27.69
N PRO A 68 29.84 11.58 27.00
CA PRO A 68 30.62 10.56 27.69
C PRO A 68 31.76 11.21 28.49
N ASP A 69 32.21 10.56 29.57
CA ASP A 69 33.18 11.10 30.54
C ASP A 69 34.52 11.55 29.91
N TRP A 70 34.83 11.10 28.69
CA TRP A 70 36.04 11.48 27.94
C TRP A 70 35.88 12.75 27.08
N TRP A 71 34.73 13.42 27.10
CA TRP A 71 34.46 14.57 26.23
C TRP A 71 35.15 15.85 26.75
N PRO A 72 36.05 16.49 25.96
CA PRO A 72 36.97 17.53 26.45
C PRO A 72 36.39 18.97 26.51
N TYR A 73 35.08 19.15 26.29
CA TYR A 73 34.40 20.47 26.29
C TYR A 73 33.14 20.48 27.15
#